data_AF-A0A2T4CLS8-F1
#
_entry.id   AF-A0A2T4CLS8-F1
#
_cell.length_a   1.000
_cell.length_b   1.000
_cell.length_c   1.000
_cell.angle_alpha   90.00
_cell.angle_beta   90.00
_cell.angle_gamma   90.00
#
_symmetry.space_group_name_H-M   'P 1'
#
loop_
_entity.id
_entity.type
_entity.pdbx_description
1 polymer ?
#
loop_
_entity_poly.entity_id
_entity_poly.type
_entity_poly.pdbx_seq_one_letter_code
_entity_poly.pdbx_strand_id
1 'polypeptide(L)'
;RFLITTRHKHGFSSDILIEVPGLPELEHAEYVDILVKRHRLQISLNKSLYKKIHRDTDGSPLLTESVLRITKFKSLTEALAEWKGQSGVDAREAVLKKELDSLSPNAKRTLLTLFYFNTASFSELKNVLRFGGNKLEDAIEELESLFIVNEPKIIESEKRFSISSTTSLIVSERPQSFALDFQKLKKLVKEQNGLSTSR
;
A
#
# COMPACT_ATOMS: atom_id res chain seq x y z
N ARG A 1 21.36 -6.46 23.25
CA ARG A 1 20.96 -7.60 22.38
C ARG A 1 20.15 -6.99 21.25
N PHE A 2 20.48 -7.32 19.99
CA PHE A 2 19.81 -6.75 18.81
C PHE A 2 19.16 -7.87 18.02
N LEU A 3 17.95 -7.62 17.50
CA LEU A 3 17.31 -8.46 16.49
C LEU A 3 17.38 -7.70 15.16
N ILE A 4 17.91 -8.34 14.13
CA ILE A 4 18.11 -7.73 12.81
C ILE A 4 17.36 -8.59 11.79
N THR A 5 16.55 -7.95 10.95
CA THR A 5 15.96 -8.59 9.77
C THR A 5 16.73 -8.16 8.53
N THR A 6 17.08 -9.11 7.66
CA THR A 6 17.83 -8.82 6.43
C THR A 6 17.44 -9.79 5.32
N ARG A 7 17.43 -9.29 4.07
CA ARG A 7 17.23 -10.12 2.86
C ARG A 7 18.52 -10.80 2.40
N HIS A 8 19.66 -10.43 2.98
CA HIS A 8 20.98 -10.89 2.57
C HIS A 8 21.67 -11.58 3.75
N LYS A 9 22.11 -12.82 3.54
CA LYS A 9 22.90 -13.60 4.50
C LYS A 9 24.33 -13.01 4.59
N HIS A 10 24.50 -11.91 5.29
CA HIS A 10 25.82 -11.29 5.49
C HIS A 10 26.56 -11.98 6.63
N GLY A 11 27.51 -12.87 6.37
CA GLY A 11 28.61 -13.24 7.30
C GLY A 11 28.27 -13.69 8.74
N PHE A 12 27.01 -13.83 9.11
CA PHE A 12 26.57 -14.27 10.43
C PHE A 12 26.70 -15.79 10.52
N SER A 13 27.18 -16.30 11.66
CA SER A 13 27.19 -17.75 11.91
C SER A 13 25.76 -18.30 11.75
N SER A 14 25.63 -19.52 11.21
CA SER A 14 24.35 -20.24 11.15
C SER A 14 23.70 -20.38 12.53
N ASP A 15 24.49 -20.36 13.60
CA ASP A 15 24.02 -20.54 14.98
C ASP A 15 23.22 -19.34 15.52
N ILE A 16 23.24 -18.21 14.82
CA ILE A 16 22.52 -16.98 15.20
C ILE A 16 21.54 -16.51 14.12
N LEU A 17 21.29 -17.35 13.11
CA LEU A 17 20.43 -17.03 11.97
C LEU A 17 19.17 -17.90 11.98
N ILE A 18 18.01 -17.26 11.91
CA ILE A 18 16.73 -17.93 11.68
C ILE A 18 16.32 -17.61 10.25
N GLU A 19 16.31 -18.63 9.38
CA GLU A 19 15.80 -18.50 8.02
C GLU A 19 14.28 -18.48 8.04
N VAL A 20 13.69 -17.49 7.36
CA VAL A 20 12.24 -17.32 7.27
C VAL A 20 11.83 -17.69 5.84
N PRO A 21 11.35 -18.93 5.59
CA PRO A 21 10.89 -19.34 4.27
C PRO A 21 9.52 -18.71 3.93
N GLY A 22 9.05 -18.94 2.70
CA GLY A 22 7.65 -18.69 2.34
C GLY A 22 6.68 -19.54 3.18
N LEU A 23 5.41 -19.15 3.18
CA LEU A 23 4.37 -19.86 3.93
C LEU A 23 4.19 -21.30 3.37
N PRO A 24 4.06 -22.31 4.24
CA PRO A 24 3.65 -23.66 3.84
C PRO A 24 2.31 -23.65 3.10
N GLU A 25 2.04 -24.63 2.23
CA GLU A 25 0.85 -24.63 1.36
C GLU A 25 -0.48 -24.45 2.12
N LEU A 26 -0.63 -25.07 3.30
CA LEU A 26 -1.84 -24.95 4.13
C LEU A 26 -2.02 -23.53 4.69
N GLU A 27 -0.99 -22.99 5.36
CA GLU A 27 -0.99 -21.64 5.91
C GLU A 27 -1.11 -20.58 4.80
N HIS A 28 -0.50 -20.85 3.65
CA HIS A 28 -0.59 -20.00 2.47
C HIS A 28 -2.01 -19.95 1.91
N ALA A 29 -2.72 -21.08 1.86
CA ALA A 29 -4.12 -21.12 1.43
C ALA A 29 -5.02 -20.31 2.38
N GLU A 30 -4.83 -20.44 3.69
CA GLU A 30 -5.53 -19.62 4.69
C GLU A 30 -5.23 -18.13 4.50
N TYR A 31 -3.96 -17.78 4.25
CA TYR A 31 -3.55 -16.41 3.96
C TYR A 31 -4.19 -15.86 2.66
N VAL A 32 -4.27 -16.66 1.61
CA VAL A 32 -4.95 -16.31 0.35
C VAL A 32 -6.44 -16.00 0.62
N ASP A 33 -7.12 -16.78 1.46
CA ASP A 33 -8.52 -16.52 1.81
C ASP A 33 -8.71 -15.20 2.57
N ILE A 34 -7.79 -14.88 3.48
CA ILE A 34 -7.76 -13.59 4.17
C ILE A 34 -7.61 -12.45 3.16
N LEU A 35 -6.71 -12.60 2.18
CA LEU A 35 -6.48 -11.58 1.15
C LEU A 35 -7.67 -11.41 0.21
N VAL A 36 -8.31 -12.50 -0.23
CA VAL A 36 -9.51 -12.44 -1.07
C VAL A 36 -10.64 -11.68 -0.36
N LYS A 37 -10.85 -11.95 0.93
CA LYS A 37 -11.85 -11.24 1.74
C LYS A 37 -11.47 -9.77 1.95
N ARG A 38 -10.23 -9.49 2.36
CA ARG A 38 -9.71 -8.13 2.62
C ARG A 38 -9.85 -7.24 1.40
N HIS A 39 -9.46 -7.75 0.23
CA HIS A 39 -9.46 -7.00 -1.03
C HIS A 39 -10.78 -7.11 -1.80
N ARG A 40 -11.79 -7.79 -1.22
CA ARG A 40 -13.12 -8.03 -1.83
C ARG A 40 -13.03 -8.59 -3.25
N LEU A 41 -12.12 -9.53 -3.47
CA LEU A 41 -11.84 -10.08 -4.80
C LEU A 41 -12.93 -11.08 -5.20
N GLN A 42 -13.46 -10.94 -6.41
CA GLN A 42 -14.45 -11.86 -6.97
C GLN A 42 -13.77 -13.04 -7.65
N ILE A 43 -13.07 -13.86 -6.85
CA ILE A 43 -12.36 -15.06 -7.34
C ILE A 43 -12.95 -16.30 -6.68
N SER A 44 -13.28 -17.31 -7.48
CA SER A 44 -13.60 -18.64 -6.98
C SER A 44 -12.32 -19.48 -6.90
N LEU A 45 -11.92 -19.84 -5.68
CA LEU A 45 -10.72 -20.62 -5.44
C LEU A 45 -11.04 -22.11 -5.34
N ASN A 46 -10.13 -22.93 -5.84
CA ASN A 46 -10.17 -24.39 -5.72
C ASN A 46 -8.78 -24.92 -5.40
N LYS A 47 -8.69 -26.21 -5.04
CA LYS A 47 -7.43 -26.87 -4.65
C LYS A 47 -6.29 -26.71 -5.68
N SER A 48 -6.62 -26.70 -6.97
CA SER A 48 -5.62 -26.51 -8.04
C SER A 48 -5.09 -25.07 -8.07
N LEU A 49 -5.97 -24.08 -7.86
CA LEU A 49 -5.58 -22.67 -7.84
C LEU A 49 -4.73 -22.32 -6.62
N TYR A 50 -5.04 -22.81 -5.41
CA TYR A 50 -4.18 -22.60 -4.24
C TYR A 50 -2.76 -23.10 -4.50
N LYS A 51 -2.62 -24.34 -4.99
CA LYS A 51 -1.33 -24.92 -5.38
C LYS A 51 -0.60 -24.10 -6.44
N LYS A 52 -1.33 -23.60 -7.43
CA LYS A 52 -0.76 -22.79 -8.50
C LYS A 52 -0.23 -21.46 -7.96
N ILE A 53 -1.00 -20.77 -7.12
CA ILE A 53 -0.58 -19.51 -6.50
C ILE A 53 0.62 -19.76 -5.59
N HIS A 54 0.57 -20.76 -4.72
CA HIS A 54 1.68 -21.13 -3.82
C HIS A 54 2.98 -21.35 -4.60
N ARG A 55 2.95 -22.23 -5.60
CA ARG A 55 4.12 -22.53 -6.43
C ARG A 55 4.64 -21.30 -7.18
N ASP A 56 3.75 -20.52 -7.79
CA ASP A 56 4.15 -19.39 -8.64
C ASP A 56 4.60 -18.17 -7.80
N THR A 57 4.34 -18.17 -6.49
CA THR A 57 4.75 -17.11 -5.54
C THR A 57 5.76 -17.59 -4.49
N ASP A 58 6.18 -18.86 -4.57
CA ASP A 58 7.02 -19.54 -3.58
C ASP A 58 6.52 -19.39 -2.13
N GLY A 59 5.19 -19.41 -1.95
CA GLY A 59 4.55 -19.16 -0.65
C GLY A 59 4.76 -17.76 -0.07
N SER A 60 5.37 -16.82 -0.80
CA SER A 60 5.72 -15.50 -0.28
C SER A 60 4.48 -14.64 -0.02
N PRO A 61 4.25 -14.15 1.22
CA PRO A 61 3.08 -13.33 1.53
C PRO A 61 2.98 -12.07 0.65
N LEU A 62 4.12 -11.41 0.43
CA LEU A 62 4.18 -10.17 -0.33
C LEU A 62 3.96 -10.39 -1.84
N LEU A 63 4.53 -11.46 -2.41
CA LEU A 63 4.32 -11.78 -3.83
C LEU A 63 2.87 -12.22 -4.07
N THR A 64 2.34 -13.03 -3.16
CA THR A 64 0.95 -13.51 -3.20
C THR A 64 -0.05 -12.36 -3.21
N GLU A 65 0.07 -11.43 -2.26
CA GLU A 65 -0.78 -10.26 -2.21
C GLU A 65 -0.66 -9.40 -3.47
N SER A 66 0.56 -9.24 -3.98
CA SER A 66 0.79 -8.47 -5.22
C SER A 66 0.05 -9.07 -6.41
N VAL A 67 0.13 -10.39 -6.61
CA VAL A 67 -0.58 -11.10 -7.69
C VAL A 67 -2.10 -11.01 -7.51
N LEU A 68 -2.59 -11.20 -6.29
CA LEU A 68 -4.03 -11.13 -6.01
C LEU A 68 -4.58 -9.71 -6.22
N ARG A 69 -3.82 -8.65 -5.98
CA ARG A 69 -4.27 -7.29 -6.30
C ARG A 69 -4.43 -7.06 -7.81
N ILE A 70 -3.64 -7.72 -8.66
CA ILE A 70 -3.78 -7.64 -10.13
C ILE A 70 -5.15 -8.16 -10.56
N THR A 71 -5.70 -9.15 -9.85
CA THR A 71 -6.97 -9.78 -10.22
C THR A 71 -8.18 -8.88 -10.02
N LYS A 72 -8.02 -7.69 -9.43
CA LYS A 72 -9.04 -6.63 -9.46
C LYS A 72 -9.33 -6.17 -10.88
N PHE A 73 -8.35 -6.29 -11.79
CA PHE A 73 -8.40 -5.75 -13.14
C PHE A 73 -8.37 -6.84 -14.22
N LYS A 74 -8.04 -8.09 -13.86
CA LYS A 74 -7.82 -9.21 -14.79
C LYS A 74 -8.21 -10.53 -14.12
N SER A 75 -8.29 -11.62 -14.89
CA SER A 75 -8.45 -12.95 -14.31
C SER A 75 -7.18 -13.40 -13.56
N LEU A 76 -7.32 -14.34 -12.61
CA LEU A 76 -6.18 -14.91 -11.89
C LEU A 76 -5.14 -15.57 -12.82
N THR A 77 -5.59 -16.19 -13.92
CA THR A 77 -4.69 -16.79 -14.90
C THR A 77 -3.85 -15.74 -15.62
N GLU A 78 -4.47 -14.64 -16.03
CA GLU A 78 -3.75 -13.51 -16.66
C GLU A 78 -2.81 -12.82 -15.66
N ALA A 79 -3.24 -12.62 -14.42
CA ALA A 79 -2.43 -12.05 -13.37
C ALA A 79 -1.15 -12.87 -13.11
N LEU A 80 -1.26 -14.19 -13.03
CA LEU A 80 -0.12 -15.09 -12.86
C LEU A 80 0.81 -15.09 -14.09
N ALA A 81 0.26 -14.97 -15.30
CA ALA A 81 1.05 -14.88 -16.52
C ALA A 81 1.83 -13.56 -16.61
N GLU A 82 1.15 -12.43 -16.35
CA GLU A 82 1.76 -11.10 -16.30
C GLU A 82 2.84 -11.01 -15.22
N TRP A 83 2.59 -11.61 -14.06
CA TRP A 83 3.56 -11.69 -12.97
C TRP A 83 4.84 -12.44 -13.35
N LYS A 84 4.73 -13.57 -14.08
CA LYS A 84 5.90 -14.35 -14.52
C LYS A 84 6.71 -13.68 -15.62
N GLY A 85 6.07 -12.83 -16.44
CA GLY A 85 6.68 -12.22 -17.63
C GLY A 85 7.40 -10.90 -17.39
N GLN A 86 7.20 -10.25 -16.24
CA GLN A 86 7.85 -8.99 -15.87
C GLN A 86 8.81 -9.20 -14.69
N SER A 87 9.73 -8.25 -14.47
CA SER A 87 10.32 -8.16 -13.13
C SER A 87 9.15 -7.89 -12.18
N GLY A 88 8.96 -8.69 -11.12
CA GLY A 88 7.81 -8.53 -10.22
C GLY A 88 7.67 -7.11 -9.62
N VAL A 89 8.73 -6.29 -9.73
CA VAL A 89 8.74 -4.86 -9.40
C VAL A 89 7.92 -4.05 -10.42
N ASP A 90 8.11 -4.25 -11.71
CA ASP A 90 7.39 -3.52 -12.77
C ASP A 90 5.89 -3.83 -12.73
N ALA A 91 5.54 -5.11 -12.52
CA ALA A 91 4.15 -5.54 -12.39
C ALA A 91 3.47 -4.88 -11.17
N ARG A 92 4.17 -4.79 -10.03
CA ARG A 92 3.67 -4.10 -8.84
C ARG A 92 3.44 -2.63 -9.07
N GLU A 93 4.38 -1.95 -9.71
CA GLU A 93 4.26 -0.52 -9.99
C GLU A 93 3.10 -0.24 -10.94
N ALA A 94 2.94 -1.05 -12.00
CA ALA A 94 1.83 -0.93 -12.94
C ALA A 94 0.47 -1.16 -12.27
N VAL A 95 0.38 -2.13 -11.36
CA VAL A 95 -0.85 -2.40 -10.60
C VAL A 95 -1.13 -1.28 -9.62
N LEU A 96 -0.11 -0.78 -8.91
CA LEU A 96 -0.25 0.37 -8.01
C LEU A 96 -0.76 1.60 -8.77
N LYS A 97 -0.23 1.89 -9.97
CA LYS A 97 -0.73 3.00 -10.82
C LYS A 97 -2.23 2.85 -11.09
N LYS A 98 -2.71 1.65 -11.43
CA LYS A 98 -4.15 1.37 -11.64
C LYS A 98 -4.97 1.50 -10.36
N GLU A 99 -4.46 1.02 -9.23
CA GLU A 99 -5.13 1.16 -7.94
C GLU A 99 -5.29 2.65 -7.57
N LEU A 100 -4.24 3.45 -7.75
CA LEU A 100 -4.28 4.90 -7.58
C LEU A 100 -5.29 5.59 -8.51
N ASP A 101 -5.42 5.11 -9.75
CA ASP A 101 -6.40 5.63 -10.71
C ASP A 101 -7.84 5.28 -10.34
N SER A 102 -8.06 4.14 -9.68
CA SER A 102 -9.37 3.67 -9.25
C SER A 102 -9.88 4.29 -7.94
N LEU A 103 -9.02 5.00 -7.20
CA LEU A 103 -9.38 5.65 -5.93
C LEU A 103 -10.56 6.61 -6.07
N SER A 104 -11.38 6.67 -5.02
CA SER A 104 -12.43 7.67 -4.91
C SER A 104 -11.86 9.11 -4.97
N PRO A 105 -12.67 10.11 -5.38
CA PRO A 105 -12.21 11.50 -5.43
C PRO A 105 -11.69 12.01 -4.08
N ASN A 106 -12.30 11.58 -2.96
CA ASN A 106 -11.87 11.97 -1.62
C ASN A 106 -10.54 11.31 -1.24
N ALA A 107 -10.35 10.03 -1.55
CA ALA A 107 -9.10 9.32 -1.30
C ALA A 107 -7.95 9.87 -2.16
N LYS A 108 -8.19 10.15 -3.45
CA LYS A 108 -7.19 10.82 -4.32
C LYS A 108 -6.73 12.16 -3.75
N ARG A 109 -7.69 12.98 -3.32
CA ARG A 109 -7.40 14.29 -2.73
C ARG A 109 -6.63 14.15 -1.42
N THR A 110 -7.03 13.21 -0.56
CA THR A 110 -6.35 12.92 0.72
C THR A 110 -4.92 12.44 0.50
N LEU A 111 -4.70 11.53 -0.46
CA LEU A 111 -3.39 11.05 -0.86
C LEU A 111 -2.47 12.18 -1.33
N LEU A 112 -2.99 13.08 -2.17
CA LEU A 112 -2.21 14.22 -2.64
C LEU A 112 -1.84 15.19 -1.51
N THR A 113 -2.75 15.43 -0.58
CA THR A 113 -2.48 16.23 0.62
C THR A 113 -1.41 15.57 1.50
N LEU A 114 -1.49 14.24 1.72
CA LEU A 114 -0.45 13.48 2.43
C LEU A 114 0.92 13.57 1.76
N PHE A 115 0.96 13.47 0.43
CA PHE A 115 2.19 13.66 -0.34
C PHE A 115 2.83 15.02 -0.07
N TYR A 116 2.06 16.11 0.00
CA TYR A 116 2.62 17.43 0.32
C TYR A 116 3.07 17.60 1.77
N PHE A 117 2.43 16.92 2.72
CA PHE A 117 2.84 16.95 4.13
C PHE A 117 4.06 16.08 4.43
N ASN A 118 4.36 15.08 3.61
CA ASN A 118 5.18 13.89 3.92
C ASN A 118 4.58 13.02 5.03
N THR A 119 4.24 13.63 6.17
CA THR A 119 3.53 12.99 7.29
C THR A 119 2.47 13.92 7.86
N ALA A 120 1.25 13.45 8.08
CA ALA A 120 0.16 14.29 8.62
C ALA A 120 -0.67 13.55 9.68
N SER A 121 -1.21 14.28 10.65
CA SER A 121 -2.24 13.76 11.56
C SER A 121 -3.64 13.93 10.97
N PHE A 122 -4.62 13.22 11.54
CA PHE A 122 -6.02 13.32 11.10
C PHE A 122 -6.54 14.77 11.16
N SER A 123 -6.18 15.51 12.20
CA SER A 123 -6.59 16.91 12.40
C SER A 123 -6.03 17.83 11.32
N GLU A 124 -4.75 17.67 10.95
CA GLU A 124 -4.11 18.44 9.88
C GLU A 124 -4.76 18.16 8.51
N LEU A 125 -5.00 16.89 8.20
CA LEU A 125 -5.70 16.50 6.97
C LEU A 125 -7.10 17.10 6.91
N LYS A 126 -7.86 17.01 8.01
CA LYS A 126 -9.21 17.59 8.12
C LYS A 126 -9.20 19.10 7.91
N ASN A 127 -8.22 19.80 8.47
CA ASN A 127 -8.08 21.25 8.33
C ASN A 127 -7.79 21.69 6.90
N VAL A 128 -6.94 20.96 6.17
CA VAL A 128 -6.61 21.29 4.77
C VAL A 128 -7.72 20.86 3.81
N LEU A 129 -8.23 19.65 3.96
CA LEU A 129 -9.20 19.06 3.04
C LEU A 129 -10.62 19.62 3.23
N ARG A 130 -10.92 20.13 4.43
CA ARG A 130 -12.26 20.60 4.83
C ARG A 130 -13.35 19.52 4.67
N PHE A 131 -12.96 18.26 4.82
CA PHE A 131 -13.88 17.13 4.82
C PHE A 131 -14.64 17.08 6.16
N GLY A 132 -15.88 16.59 6.11
CA GLY A 132 -16.54 16.09 7.32
C GLY A 132 -15.78 14.88 7.87
N GLY A 133 -15.86 14.64 9.19
CA GLY A 133 -15.09 13.56 9.86
C GLY A 133 -15.20 12.21 9.15
N ASN A 134 -16.43 11.73 8.97
CA ASN A 134 -16.71 10.45 8.31
C ASN A 134 -16.12 10.36 6.90
N LYS A 135 -16.18 11.45 6.11
CA LYS A 135 -15.63 11.46 4.74
C LYS A 135 -14.10 11.30 4.72
N LEU A 136 -13.41 11.81 5.73
CA LEU A 136 -11.96 11.66 5.86
C LEU A 136 -11.62 10.26 6.37
N GLU A 137 -12.39 9.73 7.31
CA GLU A 137 -12.24 8.34 7.78
C GLU A 137 -12.40 7.36 6.62
N ASP A 138 -13.49 7.45 5.85
CA ASP A 138 -13.74 6.61 4.67
C ASP A 138 -12.58 6.68 3.66
N ALA A 139 -12.05 7.89 3.43
CA ALA A 139 -10.93 8.10 2.50
C ALA A 139 -9.62 7.51 3.02
N ILE A 140 -9.35 7.57 4.33
CA ILE A 140 -8.17 6.96 4.95
C ILE A 140 -8.30 5.43 4.95
N GLU A 141 -9.48 4.90 5.29
CA GLU A 141 -9.76 3.46 5.28
C GLU A 141 -9.57 2.87 3.87
N GLU A 142 -10.03 3.57 2.83
CA GLU A 142 -9.80 3.18 1.44
C GLU A 142 -8.29 3.09 1.13
N LEU A 143 -7.51 4.10 1.52
CA LEU A 143 -6.06 4.13 1.30
C LEU A 143 -5.30 3.06 2.11
N GLU A 144 -5.71 2.81 3.36
CA GLU A 144 -5.16 1.76 4.23
C GLU A 144 -5.47 0.36 3.65
N SER A 145 -6.69 0.14 3.14
CA SER A 145 -7.10 -1.16 2.56
C SER A 145 -6.26 -1.57 1.35
N LEU A 146 -5.69 -0.60 0.64
CA LEU A 146 -4.84 -0.79 -0.53
C LEU A 146 -3.34 -0.74 -0.21
N PHE A 147 -2.96 -0.58 1.06
CA PHE A 147 -1.57 -0.39 1.51
C PHE A 147 -0.87 0.83 0.85
N ILE A 148 -1.64 1.84 0.46
CA ILE A 148 -1.11 3.07 -0.13
C ILE A 148 -0.52 3.95 0.98
N VAL A 149 -1.18 3.96 2.14
CA VAL A 149 -0.73 4.62 3.36
C VAL A 149 0.02 3.60 4.21
N ASN A 150 1.19 4.00 4.70
CA ASN A 150 2.02 3.19 5.59
C ASN A 150 1.32 3.01 6.94
N GLU A 151 1.73 1.97 7.69
CA GLU A 151 1.30 1.80 9.06
C GLU A 151 1.54 3.10 9.87
N PRO A 152 0.47 3.69 10.44
CA PRO A 152 0.57 4.99 11.06
C PRO A 152 1.42 4.94 12.34
N LYS A 153 2.30 5.93 12.48
CA LYS A 153 3.18 6.04 13.66
C LYS A 153 2.53 6.94 14.70
N ILE A 154 2.73 6.61 15.98
CA ILE A 154 2.37 7.52 17.07
C ILE A 154 3.55 8.47 17.28
N ILE A 155 3.33 9.76 17.00
CA ILE A 155 4.31 10.83 17.21
C ILE A 155 3.60 11.88 18.06
N GLU A 156 4.19 12.27 19.18
CA GLU A 156 3.60 13.25 20.11
C GLU A 156 2.17 12.90 20.54
N SER A 157 1.89 11.61 20.73
CA SER A 157 0.56 11.05 21.07
C SER A 157 -0.50 11.17 19.98
N GLU A 158 -0.14 11.57 18.75
CA GLU A 158 -1.05 11.57 17.59
C GLU A 158 -0.71 10.47 16.58
N LYS A 159 -1.74 9.85 16.01
CA LYS A 159 -1.62 8.94 14.86
C LYS A 159 -1.24 9.77 13.63
N ARG A 160 -0.04 9.56 13.09
CA ARG A 160 0.46 10.23 11.89
C ARG A 160 0.60 9.26 10.71
N PHE A 161 0.01 9.66 9.60
CA PHE A 161 -0.06 8.91 8.35
C PHE A 161 1.06 9.36 7.41
N SER A 162 1.57 8.43 6.61
CA SER A 162 2.59 8.70 5.58
C SER A 162 2.40 7.74 4.41
N ILE A 163 3.09 7.98 3.30
CA ILE A 163 3.04 7.12 2.11
C ILE A 163 4.42 6.60 1.75
N SER A 164 4.48 5.49 1.01
CA SER A 164 5.75 4.90 0.56
C SER A 164 6.46 5.78 -0.47
N SER A 165 7.78 5.64 -0.60
CA SER A 165 8.57 6.36 -1.62
C SER A 165 8.07 6.09 -3.04
N THR A 166 7.68 4.85 -3.35
CA THR A 166 7.11 4.48 -4.65
C THR A 166 5.80 5.21 -4.92
N THR A 167 4.90 5.26 -3.92
CA THR A 167 3.64 6.02 -4.03
C THR A 167 3.93 7.50 -4.26
N SER A 168 4.87 8.09 -3.51
CA SER A 168 5.26 9.50 -3.66
C SER A 168 5.78 9.81 -5.06
N LEU A 169 6.61 8.94 -5.65
CA LEU A 169 7.12 9.11 -7.00
C LEU A 169 5.97 9.16 -8.01
N ILE A 170 5.06 8.19 -7.99
CA ILE A 170 3.91 8.14 -8.90
C ILE A 170 3.01 9.37 -8.74
N VAL A 171 2.74 9.80 -7.50
CA VAL A 171 1.92 10.99 -7.22
C VAL A 171 2.60 12.26 -7.75
N SER A 172 3.93 12.36 -7.61
CA SER A 172 4.72 13.52 -8.04
C SER A 172 4.74 13.72 -9.56
N GLU A 173 4.66 12.63 -10.34
CA GLU A 173 4.65 12.66 -11.81
C GLU A 173 3.36 13.28 -12.38
N ARG A 174 2.24 13.17 -11.65
CA ARG A 174 0.90 13.53 -12.16
C ARG A 174 -0.06 14.06 -11.09
N PRO A 175 0.32 15.08 -10.30
CA PRO A 175 -0.51 15.59 -9.19
C PRO A 175 -1.92 16.02 -9.63
N GLN A 176 -2.06 16.53 -10.85
CA GLN A 176 -3.33 16.93 -11.46
C GLN A 176 -4.35 15.80 -11.61
N SER A 177 -3.88 14.54 -11.68
CA SER A 177 -4.76 13.37 -11.76
C SER A 177 -5.42 13.01 -10.42
N PHE A 178 -4.93 13.59 -9.31
CA PHE A 178 -5.43 13.36 -7.96
C PHE A 178 -6.32 14.49 -7.45
N ALA A 179 -6.08 15.73 -7.88
CA ALA A 179 -6.97 16.86 -7.64
C ALA A 179 -6.77 17.96 -8.69
N LEU A 180 -7.88 18.50 -9.21
CA LEU A 180 -7.84 19.58 -10.21
C LEU A 180 -7.18 20.87 -9.66
N ASP A 181 -7.37 21.16 -8.37
CA ASP A 181 -6.82 22.32 -7.67
C ASP A 181 -5.58 21.97 -6.83
N PHE A 182 -4.77 21.01 -7.29
CA PHE A 182 -3.54 20.55 -6.62
C PHE A 182 -2.59 21.70 -6.18
N GLN A 183 -2.50 22.78 -6.95
CA GLN A 183 -1.69 23.96 -6.59
C GLN A 183 -2.23 24.68 -5.35
N LYS A 184 -3.56 24.79 -5.23
CA LYS A 184 -4.20 25.38 -4.05
C LYS A 184 -3.96 24.51 -2.82
N LEU A 185 -4.10 23.19 -2.95
CA LEU A 185 -3.79 22.25 -1.88
C LEU A 185 -2.34 22.37 -1.41
N LYS A 186 -1.39 22.42 -2.35
CA LYS A 186 0.04 22.63 -2.03
C LYS A 186 0.28 23.90 -1.23
N LYS A 187 -0.41 25.00 -1.58
CA LYS A 187 -0.32 26.27 -0.84
C LYS A 187 -0.88 26.14 0.59
N LEU A 188 -2.07 25.56 0.73
CA LEU A 188 -2.71 25.35 2.04
C LEU A 188 -1.85 24.48 2.97
N VAL A 189 -1.22 23.44 2.44
CA VAL A 189 -0.30 22.59 3.22
C VAL A 189 0.93 23.38 3.68
N LYS A 190 1.51 24.23 2.83
CA LYS A 190 2.63 25.11 3.21
C LYS A 190 2.24 26.09 4.32
N GLU A 191 1.04 26.68 4.24
CA GLU A 191 0.52 27.58 5.27
C GLU A 191 0.34 26.84 6.62
N GLN A 192 -0.20 25.62 6.59
CA GLN A 192 -0.37 24.80 7.79
C GLN A 192 0.97 24.36 8.42
N ASN A 193 1.97 24.01 7.61
CA ASN A 193 3.31 23.65 8.10
C ASN A 193 4.00 24.85 8.76
N GLY A 194 3.90 26.05 8.18
CA GLY A 194 4.45 27.27 8.77
C GLY A 194 3.80 27.65 10.11
N LEU A 195 2.51 27.36 10.28
CA LEU A 195 1.80 27.52 11.56
C LEU A 195 2.24 26.51 12.62
N SER A 196 2.65 25.30 12.22
CA SER A 196 3.03 24.22 13.14
C SER A 196 4.46 24.39 13.70
N THR A 197 5.37 25.02 12.94
CA THR A 197 6.74 25.36 13.40
C THR A 197 6.82 26.58 14.32
N SER A 198 5.71 27.25 14.57
CA SER A 198 5.65 28.50 15.34
C SER A 198 5.08 28.31 16.77
N ARG A 199 5.09 27.08 17.28
CA ARG A 199 4.61 26.73 18.63
C ARG A 199 5.68 25.98 19.41
#